data_AF-A0A377XJ07-F1
#
_entry.id   AF-A0A377XJ07-F1
#
_cell.length_a   1.000
_cell.length_b   1.000
_cell.length_c   1.000
_cell.angle_alpha   90.00
_cell.angle_beta   90.00
_cell.angle_gamma   90.00
#
_symmetry.space_group_name_H-M   'P 1'
#
loop_
_entity.id
_entity.type
_entity.pdbx_description
1 polymer ?
#
loop_
_entity_poly.entity_id
_entity_poly.type
_entity_poly.pdbx_seq_one_letter_code
_entity_poly.pdbx_strand_id
1 'polypeptide(L)' 'MCRFANVLLDLGIKKGDVVAIYMPMVPEAAVAMLACARIGAIHSVIFGGFSPEAVAGRIIDSSSRLVITR' A
#
# COMPACT_ATOMS: atom_id res chain seq x y z
N MET A 1 13.21 2.96 -4.01
CA MET A 1 12.13 3.83 -3.47
C MET A 1 11.70 4.93 -4.45
N CYS A 2 12.60 5.83 -4.92
CA CYS A 2 12.19 6.95 -5.81
C CYS A 2 11.45 6.52 -7.08
N ARG A 3 11.92 5.46 -7.76
CA ARG A 3 11.23 4.93 -8.95
C ARG A 3 9.81 4.46 -8.64
N PHE A 4 9.63 3.75 -7.52
CA PHE A 4 8.33 3.22 -7.11
C PHE A 4 7.38 4.33 -6.66
N ALA A 5 7.88 5.38 -6.01
CA ALA A 5 7.09 6.58 -5.71
C ALA A 5 6.56 7.28 -6.97
N ASN A 6 7.36 7.35 -8.04
CA ASN A 6 6.91 7.90 -9.33
C ASN A 6 5.81 7.04 -9.95
N VAL A 7 5.95 5.71 -9.89
CA VAL A 7 4.88 4.79 -10.36
C VAL A 7 3.57 5.04 -9.62
N LEU A 8 3.61 5.24 -8.29
CA LEU A 8 2.40 5.56 -7.52
C LEU A 8 1.76 6.88 -7.97
N LEU A 9 2.57 7.91 -8.28
CA LEU A 9 2.08 9.18 -8.82
C LEU A 9 1.48 9.01 -10.22
N ASP A 10 2.09 8.22 -11.09
CA ASP A 10 1.59 7.93 -12.44
C ASP A 10 0.28 7.14 -12.42
N LEU A 11 0.08 6.31 -11.39
CA LEU A 11 -1.19 5.64 -11.08
C LEU A 11 -2.23 6.58 -10.43
N GLY A 12 -1.88 7.85 -10.25
CA GLY A 12 -2.78 8.89 -9.77
C GLY A 12 -2.91 8.98 -8.25
N ILE A 13 -2.04 8.33 -7.48
CA ILE A 13 -2.00 8.43 -6.02
C ILE A 13 -1.56 9.83 -5.62
N LYS A 14 -2.29 10.42 -4.69
CA LYS A 14 -2.08 11.77 -4.16
C LYS A 14 -1.78 11.71 -2.67
N LYS A 15 -1.28 12.83 -2.15
CA LYS A 15 -1.13 13.02 -0.70
C LYS A 15 -2.48 12.79 0.00
N GLY A 16 -2.47 11.99 1.05
CA GLY A 16 -3.66 11.63 1.83
C GLY A 16 -4.42 10.41 1.30
N ASP A 17 -4.11 9.91 0.09
CA ASP A 17 -4.68 8.65 -0.37
C ASP A 17 -4.11 7.48 0.44
N VAL A 18 -4.95 6.46 0.65
CA VAL A 18 -4.56 5.23 1.33
C VAL A 18 -4.14 4.17 0.31
N VAL A 19 -3.00 3.53 0.56
CA VAL A 19 -2.46 2.42 -0.23
C VAL A 19 -2.35 1.20 0.67
N ALA A 20 -3.09 0.14 0.35
CA ALA A 20 -2.99 -1.14 1.05
C ALA A 20 -1.75 -1.90 0.60
N ILE A 21 -1.03 -2.50 1.54
CA ILE A 21 0.15 -3.31 1.30
C ILE A 21 -0.12 -4.71 1.85
N TYR A 22 -0.33 -5.67 0.96
CA TYR A 22 -0.57 -7.07 1.27
C TYR A 22 0.60 -7.92 0.77
N MET A 23 1.70 -7.92 1.54
CA MET A 23 2.95 -8.60 1.19
C MET A 23 3.57 -9.32 2.40
N PRO A 24 4.34 -10.40 2.18
CA PRO A 24 5.14 -11.03 3.23
C PRO A 24 6.34 -10.17 3.65
N MET A 25 7.15 -10.65 4.61
CA MET A 25 8.35 -9.96 5.10
C MET A 25 9.49 -9.99 4.07
N VAL A 26 9.43 -9.08 3.10
CA VAL A 26 10.37 -9.01 1.97
C VAL A 26 10.81 -7.57 1.71
N PRO A 27 11.98 -7.35 1.09
CA PRO A 27 12.51 -5.99 0.89
C PRO A 27 11.55 -5.05 0.13
N GLU A 28 10.77 -5.58 -0.81
CA GLU A 28 9.80 -4.83 -1.60
C GLU A 28 8.72 -4.19 -0.74
N ALA A 29 8.34 -4.83 0.38
CA ALA A 29 7.37 -4.27 1.32
C ALA A 29 7.91 -2.99 1.99
N ALA A 30 9.20 -2.98 2.37
CA ALA A 30 9.85 -1.79 2.89
C ALA A 30 9.95 -0.70 1.82
N VAL A 31 10.26 -1.06 0.58
CA VAL A 31 10.28 -0.11 -0.55
C VAL A 31 8.91 0.52 -0.77
N ALA A 32 7.83 -0.26 -0.69
CA ALA A 32 6.46 0.20 -0.85
C ALA A 32 6.03 1.15 0.28
N MET A 33 6.27 0.78 1.54
CA MET A 33 5.99 1.63 2.70
C MET A 33 6.68 2.98 2.58
N LEU A 34 7.99 2.96 2.31
CA LEU A 34 8.78 4.16 2.17
C LEU A 34 8.29 5.00 0.96
N ALA A 35 8.01 4.38 -0.19
CA ALA A 35 7.50 5.11 -1.36
C ALA A 35 6.18 5.83 -1.08
N CYS A 36 5.26 5.21 -0.34
CA CYS A 36 4.02 5.86 0.11
C CYS A 36 4.34 7.07 0.99
N ALA A 37 5.22 6.90 1.99
CA ALA A 37 5.62 8.00 2.87
C ALA A 37 6.26 9.17 2.11
N ARG A 38 7.04 8.91 1.05
CA ARG A 38 7.67 9.96 0.23
C ARG A 38 6.68 10.87 -0.49
N ILE A 39 5.56 10.32 -0.97
CA ILE A 39 4.55 11.09 -1.70
C ILE A 39 3.44 11.60 -0.77
N GLY A 40 3.54 11.33 0.53
CA GLY A 40 2.53 11.68 1.53
C GLY A 40 1.26 10.83 1.44
N ALA A 41 1.34 9.63 0.86
CA ALA A 41 0.28 8.64 0.91
C ALA A 41 0.35 7.85 2.24
N ILE A 42 -0.79 7.35 2.70
CA ILE A 42 -0.93 6.58 3.93
C ILE A 42 -0.82 5.10 3.57
N HIS A 43 0.17 4.39 4.12
CA HIS A 43 0.31 2.96 3.88
C HIS A 43 -0.49 2.15 4.92
N SER A 44 -1.41 1.30 4.46
CA SER A 44 -2.16 0.35 5.29
C SER A 44 -1.57 -1.05 5.12
N VAL A 45 -0.76 -1.49 6.07
CA VAL A 45 -0.09 -2.81 5.98
C VAL A 45 -1.02 -3.90 6.49
N ILE A 46 -1.31 -4.88 5.63
CA ILE A 46 -2.20 -6.01 5.91
C ILE A 46 -1.35 -7.28 5.97
N PHE A 47 -1.43 -8.00 7.09
CA PHE A 47 -0.67 -9.23 7.29
C PHE A 47 -1.16 -10.35 6.35
N GLY A 48 -0.22 -11.05 5.72
CA GLY A 48 -0.48 -12.13 4.76
C GLY A 48 -1.33 -13.30 5.29
N GLY A 49 -1.28 -13.55 6.60
CA GLY A 49 -2.01 -14.64 7.25
C GLY A 49 -3.47 -14.35 7.61
N PHE A 50 -4.01 -13.19 7.23
CA PHE A 50 -5.44 -12.91 7.44
C PHE A 50 -6.32 -13.65 6.42
N SER A 51 -7.56 -13.97 6.83
CA SER A 51 -8.55 -14.53 5.91
C SER A 51 -8.92 -13.50 4.82
N PRO A 52 -9.42 -13.94 3.65
CA PRO A 52 -9.85 -13.04 2.58
C PRO A 52 -10.84 -11.97 3.05
N GLU A 53 -11.78 -12.33 3.92
CA GLU A 53 -12.79 -11.42 4.49
C GLU A 53 -12.13 -10.36 5.37
N ALA A 54 -11.15 -10.75 6.18
CA ALA A 54 -10.40 -9.85 7.04
C ALA A 54 -9.49 -8.89 6.24
N VAL A 55 -8.98 -9.33 5.08
CA VAL A 55 -8.25 -8.47 4.13
C VAL A 55 -9.21 -7.49 3.46
N ALA A 56 -10.32 -7.98 2.92
CA ALA A 56 -11.33 -7.15 2.25
C ALA A 56 -11.89 -6.07 3.19
N GLY A 57 -12.21 -6.44 4.44
CA GLY A 57 -12.69 -5.50 5.45
C GLY A 57 -11.74 -4.33 5.69
N ARG A 58 -10.42 -4.59 5.75
CA ARG A 58 -9.41 -3.54 5.92
C ARG A 58 -9.27 -2.65 4.69
N ILE A 59 -9.34 -3.22 3.50
CA ILE A 59 -9.26 -2.45 2.25
C ILE A 59 -10.44 -1.48 2.16
N ILE A 60 -11.65 -1.95 2.49
CA ILE A 60 -12.88 -1.15 2.45
C ILE A 60 -12.87 -0.08 3.56
N ASP A 61 -12.58 -0.48 4.81
CA ASP A 61 -12.57 0.43 5.97
C ASP A 61 -11.56 1.57 5.80
N SER A 62 -10.38 1.25 5.25
CA SER A 62 -9.35 2.25 4.97
C SER A 62 -9.57 3.05 3.70
N SER A 63 -10.65 2.79 2.94
CA SER A 63 -10.92 3.40 1.62
C SER A 63 -9.68 3.37 0.71
N SER A 64 -8.98 2.22 0.72
CA SER A 64 -7.72 2.07 0.00
C SER A 64 -7.93 2.25 -1.50
N ARG A 65 -7.17 3.19 -2.09
CA ARG A 65 -7.26 3.55 -3.51
C ARG A 65 -6.43 2.63 -4.41
N LEU A 66 -5.47 1.92 -3.82
CA LEU A 66 -4.61 0.97 -4.50
C LEU A 66 -4.16 -0.12 -3.53
N VAL A 67 -3.99 -1.35 -4.04
CA VAL A 67 -3.45 -2.49 -3.29
C VAL A 67 -2.14 -2.93 -3.94
N ILE A 68 -1.09 -3.05 -3.14
CA ILE A 68 0.20 -3.60 -3.55
C ILE A 68 0.30 -5.01 -2.98
N THR A 69 0.43 -6.00 -3.85
CA THR A 69 0.60 -7.41 -3.50
C THR A 69 1.83 -7.99 -4.19
N ARG A 70 2.27 -9.16 -3.72
CA ARG A 70 3.24 -9.99 -4.40
C ARG A 70 2.60 -10.85 -5.49
#